data_AF-A0A662WA97-F1
#
_entry.id   AF-A0A662WA97-F1
#
_cell.length_a   1.000
_cell.length_b   1.000
_cell.length_c   1.000
_cell.angle_alpha   90.00
_cell.angle_beta   90.00
_cell.angle_gamma   90.00
#
_symmetry.space_group_name_H-M   'P 1'
#
loop_
_entity.id
_entity.type
_entity.pdbx_description
1 polymer ?
#
loop_
_entity_poly.entity_id
_entity_poly.type
_entity_poly.pdbx_seq_one_letter_code
_entity_poly.pdbx_strand_id
1 'polypeptide(L)'
;MPAFSLFFTDWEGPWVTNDFAYEVASQLFSSAFFERLSQYDDYLAYVAKLPGYNAGNALRLLAPFLVAAGVSSNEIKELSKPAYVRDAEKAMKYLVGEGFKAVVISTAYKQFLEVS
;
A
#
# COMPACT_ATOMS: atom_id res chain seq x y z
N MET A 1 5.12 -10.30 32.41
CA MET A 1 4.37 -9.94 31.18
C MET A 1 4.85 -10.89 30.09
N PRO A 2 4.00 -11.54 29.28
CA PRO A 2 4.52 -12.26 28.13
C PRO A 2 5.12 -11.18 27.21
N ALA A 3 6.45 -11.14 27.14
CA ALA A 3 7.17 -10.16 26.34
C ALA A 3 7.08 -10.61 24.88
N PHE A 4 5.99 -10.23 24.21
CA PHE A 4 5.91 -10.44 22.77
C PHE A 4 7.00 -9.58 22.09
N SER A 5 7.66 -10.15 21.09
CA SER A 5 8.61 -9.42 20.27
C SER A 5 7.88 -8.73 19.13
N LEU A 6 8.20 -7.47 18.85
CA LEU A 6 7.64 -6.77 17.70
C LEU A 6 8.41 -7.17 16.44
N PHE A 7 7.70 -7.30 15.31
CA PHE A 7 8.31 -7.31 13.99
C PHE A 7 7.60 -6.30 13.10
N PHE A 8 8.37 -5.67 12.21
CA PHE A 8 7.91 -4.63 11.31
C PHE A 8 7.88 -5.19 9.89
N THR A 9 6.81 -4.92 9.16
CA THR A 9 6.60 -5.51 7.84
C THR A 9 5.81 -4.55 6.97
N ASP A 10 6.14 -4.50 5.68
CA ASP A 10 5.25 -3.91 4.69
C ASP A 10 4.03 -4.81 4.47
N TRP A 11 3.00 -4.29 3.81
CA TRP A 11 1.78 -5.02 3.48
C TRP A 11 1.83 -5.62 2.08
N GLU A 12 2.08 -4.77 1.08
CA GLU A 12 2.11 -5.11 -0.34
C GLU A 12 3.43 -5.80 -0.68
N GLY A 13 3.36 -7.03 -1.17
CA GLY A 13 4.51 -7.91 -1.38
C GLY A 13 4.62 -9.01 -0.31
N PRO A 14 4.83 -8.69 0.99
CA PRO A 14 4.95 -9.72 2.02
C PRO A 14 3.65 -10.46 2.33
N TRP A 15 2.49 -9.78 2.38
CA TRP A 15 1.23 -10.35 2.84
C TRP A 15 0.13 -10.36 1.79
N VAL A 16 0.07 -9.31 0.97
CA VAL A 16 -0.85 -9.22 -0.18
C VAL A 16 -0.07 -9.08 -1.47
N THR A 17 -0.60 -9.61 -2.56
CA THR A 17 -0.01 -9.54 -3.91
C THR A 17 -0.46 -8.31 -4.69
N ASN A 18 -1.35 -7.50 -4.12
CA ASN A 18 -1.85 -6.28 -4.74
C ASN A 18 -0.73 -5.25 -4.93
N ASP A 19 -0.92 -4.41 -5.94
CA ASP A 19 -0.40 -3.05 -5.98
C ASP A 19 -1.63 -2.14 -6.00
N PHE A 20 -2.10 -1.76 -4.82
CA PHE A 20 -3.30 -0.99 -4.58
C PHE A 20 -3.25 0.36 -5.31
N ALA A 21 -2.09 0.99 -5.35
CA ALA A 21 -1.90 2.26 -6.02
C ALA A 21 -2.13 2.13 -7.53
N TYR A 22 -1.52 1.11 -8.14
CA TYR A 22 -1.73 0.77 -9.53
C TYR A 22 -3.17 0.36 -9.81
N GLU A 23 -3.76 -0.51 -8.99
CA GLU A 23 -5.11 -1.04 -9.18
C GLU A 23 -6.18 0.07 -9.15
N VAL A 24 -6.13 0.96 -8.16
CA VAL A 24 -7.08 2.08 -8.05
C VAL A 24 -6.90 3.06 -9.20
N ALA A 25 -5.67 3.46 -9.49
CA ALA A 25 -5.41 4.42 -10.56
C ALA A 25 -5.75 3.84 -11.95
N SER A 26 -5.52 2.55 -12.17
CA SER A 26 -5.86 1.88 -13.43
C SER A 26 -7.36 1.76 -13.64
N GLN A 27 -8.12 1.50 -12.58
CA GLN A 27 -9.58 1.39 -12.65
C GLN A 27 -10.26 2.76 -12.82
N LEU A 28 -9.77 3.80 -12.14
CA LEU A 28 -10.39 5.13 -12.17
C LEU A 28 -9.91 6.01 -13.33
N PHE A 29 -8.70 5.79 -13.81
CA PHE A 29 -8.08 6.59 -14.86
C PHE A 29 -7.57 5.70 -16.00
N SER A 30 -6.32 5.23 -15.91
CA SER A 30 -5.71 4.29 -16.85
C SER A 30 -4.39 3.77 -16.28
N SER A 31 -3.93 2.59 -16.73
CA SER A 31 -2.62 2.06 -16.35
C SER A 31 -1.48 2.98 -16.76
N ALA A 32 -1.55 3.54 -17.98
CA ALA A 32 -0.54 4.48 -18.49
C ALA A 32 -0.44 5.75 -17.63
N PHE A 33 -1.56 6.24 -17.08
CA PHE A 33 -1.54 7.37 -16.14
C PHE A 33 -0.74 7.02 -14.88
N PHE A 34 -0.99 5.86 -14.28
CA PHE A 34 -0.27 5.46 -13.07
C PHE A 34 1.21 5.18 -13.35
N GLU A 35 1.55 4.52 -14.44
CA GLU A 35 2.94 4.26 -14.82
C GLU A 35 3.75 5.56 -14.90
N ARG A 36 3.19 6.63 -15.49
CA ARG A 36 3.85 7.94 -15.54
C ARG A 36 4.02 8.58 -14.17
N LEU A 37 3.01 8.43 -13.32
CA LEU A 37 3.01 8.99 -11.98
C LEU A 37 4.00 8.25 -11.06
N SER A 38 4.09 6.92 -11.19
CA SER A 38 5.07 6.06 -10.52
C SER A 38 6.50 6.36 -10.99
N GLN A 39 6.73 6.47 -12.30
CA GLN A 39 8.02 6.89 -12.86
C GLN A 39 8.45 8.28 -12.36
N TYR A 40 7.49 9.19 -12.16
CA TYR A 40 7.77 10.51 -11.62
C TYR A 40 8.12 10.47 -10.13
N ASP A 41 7.46 9.64 -9.33
CA ASP A 41 7.83 9.37 -7.92
C ASP A 41 9.28 8.88 -7.83
N ASP A 42 9.63 7.86 -8.63
CA ASP A 42 10.99 7.31 -8.70
C ASP A 42 12.02 8.34 -9.14
N TYR A 43 11.69 9.15 -10.16
CA TYR A 43 12.57 10.22 -10.61
C TYR A 43 12.83 11.23 -9.49
N LEU A 44 11.79 11.68 -8.79
CA LEU A 44 11.93 12.65 -7.69
C LEU A 44 12.77 12.10 -6.54
N ALA A 45 12.56 10.83 -6.18
CA ALA A 45 13.25 10.19 -5.06
C ALA A 45 14.71 9.84 -5.38
N TYR A 46 14.96 9.18 -6.51
CA TYR A 46 16.25 8.55 -6.77
C TYR A 46 17.14 9.33 -7.74
N VAL A 47 16.56 10.04 -8.71
CA VAL A 47 17.31 10.76 -9.75
C VAL A 47 17.52 12.22 -9.36
N ALA A 48 16.43 12.97 -9.20
CA ALA A 48 16.48 14.38 -8.80
C ALA A 48 16.85 14.55 -7.32
N LYS A 49 16.58 13.53 -6.48
CA LYS A 49 16.80 13.54 -5.03
C LYS A 49 16.25 14.80 -4.38
N LEU A 50 14.99 15.10 -4.71
CA LEU A 50 14.32 16.31 -4.26
C LEU A 50 14.37 16.39 -2.71
N PRO A 51 14.93 17.46 -2.12
CA PRO A 51 15.06 17.54 -0.67
C PRO A 51 13.71 17.39 0.04
N GLY A 52 13.64 16.46 1.01
CA GLY A 52 12.42 16.15 1.76
C GLY A 52 11.40 15.27 1.04
N TYR A 53 11.74 14.74 -0.14
CA TYR A 53 10.93 13.77 -0.86
C TYR A 53 11.41 12.33 -0.58
N ASN A 54 10.48 11.41 -0.38
CA ASN A 54 10.76 9.98 -0.15
C ASN A 54 10.16 9.15 -1.30
N ALA A 55 10.73 7.98 -1.58
CA ALA A 55 10.10 7.01 -2.48
C ALA A 55 8.80 6.47 -1.89
N GLY A 56 7.88 6.01 -2.74
CA GLY A 56 6.58 5.50 -2.33
C GLY A 56 5.53 6.60 -2.12
N ASN A 57 5.76 7.80 -2.65
CA ASN A 57 4.80 8.90 -2.61
C ASN A 57 3.85 8.90 -3.83
N ALA A 58 3.87 7.87 -4.67
CA ALA A 58 2.94 7.73 -5.79
C ALA A 58 1.47 7.88 -5.35
N LEU A 59 1.05 7.27 -4.25
CA LEU A 59 -0.32 7.49 -3.72
C LEU A 59 -0.57 8.93 -3.29
N ARG A 60 0.41 9.59 -2.67
CA ARG A 60 0.31 11.02 -2.33
C ARG A 60 0.16 11.89 -3.58
N LEU A 61 0.83 11.55 -4.67
CA LEU A 61 0.68 12.22 -5.97
C LEU A 61 -0.67 11.91 -6.63
N LEU A 62 -1.24 10.72 -6.41
CA LEU A 62 -2.55 10.30 -6.91
C LEU A 62 -3.71 11.01 -6.19
N ALA A 63 -3.58 11.27 -4.89
CA ALA A 63 -4.60 11.87 -4.03
C ALA A 63 -5.36 13.07 -4.63
N PRO A 64 -4.70 14.12 -5.18
CA PRO A 64 -5.43 15.26 -5.77
C PRO A 64 -6.33 14.87 -6.95
N PHE A 65 -5.96 13.85 -7.74
CA PHE A 65 -6.78 13.38 -8.85
C PHE A 65 -8.03 12.63 -8.37
N LEU A 66 -7.90 11.85 -7.29
CA LEU A 66 -9.04 11.18 -6.66
C LEU A 66 -10.06 12.20 -6.13
N VAL A 67 -9.57 13.26 -5.46
CA VAL A 67 -10.42 14.35 -4.97
C VAL A 67 -11.11 15.07 -6.14
N ALA A 68 -10.38 15.36 -7.22
CA ALA A 68 -10.93 16.03 -8.40
C ALA A 68 -11.99 15.17 -9.13
N ALA A 69 -11.82 13.84 -9.11
CA ALA A 69 -12.78 12.88 -9.66
C ALA A 69 -14.01 12.65 -8.75
N GLY A 70 -14.04 13.25 -7.56
CA GLY A 70 -15.14 13.08 -6.60
C GLY A 70 -15.14 11.74 -5.88
N VAL A 71 -14.02 11.02 -5.88
CA VAL A 71 -13.93 9.67 -5.29
C VAL A 71 -13.97 9.77 -3.77
N SER A 72 -14.94 9.09 -3.16
CA SER A 72 -15.12 9.04 -1.71
C SER A 72 -14.24 7.97 -1.05
N SER A 73 -14.08 8.06 0.28
CA SER A 73 -13.38 7.02 1.04
C SER A 73 -14.09 5.65 0.99
N ASN A 74 -15.41 5.63 0.83
CA ASN A 74 -16.15 4.37 0.70
C ASN A 74 -15.89 3.72 -0.66
N GLU A 75 -15.86 4.51 -1.74
CA GLU A 75 -15.49 4.00 -3.06
C GLU A 75 -14.07 3.41 -3.06
N ILE A 76 -13.11 4.05 -2.37
CA ILE A 76 -11.77 3.47 -2.21
C ILE A 76 -11.80 2.09 -1.52
N LYS A 77 -12.64 1.92 -0.48
CA LYS A 77 -12.82 0.61 0.16
C LYS A 77 -13.48 -0.41 -0.76
N GLU A 78 -14.43 0.00 -1.58
CA GLU A 78 -15.12 -0.87 -2.54
C GLU A 78 -14.20 -1.32 -3.69
N LEU A 79 -13.27 -0.45 -4.09
CA LEU A 79 -12.22 -0.76 -5.08
C LEU A 79 -11.12 -1.66 -4.50
N SER A 80 -10.97 -1.68 -3.18
CA SER A 80 -9.97 -2.48 -2.46
C SER A 80 -10.34 -3.96 -2.47
N LYS A 81 -9.59 -4.78 -3.19
CA LYS A 81 -9.82 -6.23 -3.31
C LYS A 81 -8.55 -6.99 -2.93
N PRO A 82 -8.29 -7.23 -1.63
CA PRO A 82 -7.06 -7.85 -1.18
C PRO A 82 -6.94 -9.28 -1.70
N ALA A 83 -5.80 -9.57 -2.32
CA ALA A 83 -5.38 -10.88 -2.75
C ALA A 83 -4.15 -11.26 -1.92
N TYR A 84 -4.28 -12.25 -1.04
CA TYR A 84 -3.20 -12.62 -0.13
C TYR A 84 -2.13 -13.46 -0.82
N VAL A 85 -0.89 -13.28 -0.38
CA VAL A 85 0.19 -14.22 -0.69
C VAL A 85 -0.21 -15.60 -0.20
N ARG A 86 0.15 -16.64 -0.98
CA ARG A 86 -0.14 -18.02 -0.61
C ARG A 86 0.36 -18.32 0.80
N ASP A 87 -0.51 -18.92 1.61
CA ASP A 87 -0.24 -19.27 3.01
C ASP A 87 0.01 -18.07 3.97
N ALA A 88 -0.27 -16.82 3.56
CA ALA A 88 -0.07 -15.62 4.40
C ALA A 88 -0.76 -15.72 5.78
N GLU A 89 -2.02 -16.14 5.82
CA GLU A 89 -2.75 -16.32 7.09
C GLU A 89 -2.07 -17.38 7.98
N LYS A 90 -1.60 -18.49 7.40
CA LYS A 90 -0.90 -19.55 8.12
C LYS A 90 0.44 -19.06 8.67
N ALA A 91 1.19 -18.30 7.87
CA ALA A 91 2.47 -17.73 8.28
C ALA A 91 2.28 -16.70 9.41
N MET A 92 1.29 -15.82 9.32
CA MET A 92 0.97 -14.86 10.38
C MET A 92 0.56 -15.56 11.68
N LYS A 93 -0.30 -16.59 11.60
CA LYS A 93 -0.69 -17.40 12.76
C LYS A 93 0.52 -18.08 13.42
N TYR A 94 1.46 -18.59 12.62
CA TYR A 94 2.70 -19.17 13.14
C TYR A 94 3.53 -18.12 13.89
N LEU A 95 3.80 -16.96 13.29
CA LEU A 95 4.55 -15.88 13.94
C LEU A 95 3.90 -15.43 15.26
N VAL A 96 2.59 -15.25 15.26
CA VAL A 96 1.85 -14.90 16.49
C VAL A 96 1.94 -16.01 17.53
N GLY A 97 1.88 -17.27 17.12
CA GLY A 97 2.07 -18.44 17.99
C GLY A 97 3.47 -18.51 18.63
N GLU A 98 4.50 -18.07 17.90
CA GLU A 98 5.88 -17.93 18.39
C GLU A 98 6.10 -16.70 19.28
N GLY A 99 5.05 -15.93 19.59
CA GLY A 99 5.13 -14.77 20.48
C GLY A 99 5.54 -13.47 19.77
N PHE A 100 5.41 -13.40 18.45
CA PHE A 100 5.61 -12.16 17.70
C PHE A 100 4.32 -11.35 17.55
N LYS A 101 4.44 -10.02 17.54
CA LYS A 101 3.36 -9.11 17.22
C LYS A 101 3.74 -8.24 16.02
N ALA A 102 2.94 -8.30 14.97
CA ALA A 102 3.15 -7.57 13.74
C ALA A 102 2.88 -6.06 13.92
N VAL A 103 3.73 -5.25 13.30
CA VAL A 103 3.51 -3.82 13.05
C VAL A 103 3.59 -3.61 11.54
N VAL A 104 2.44 -3.41 10.91
CA VAL A 104 2.36 -3.16 9.46
C VAL A 104 2.65 -1.70 9.17
N ILE A 105 3.60 -1.44 8.27
CA ILE A 105 3.97 -0.11 7.80
C ILE A 105 3.84 -0.13 6.28
N SER A 106 2.77 0.47 5.75
CA SER A 106 2.47 0.45 4.32
C SER A 106 2.32 1.86 3.77
N THR A 107 2.65 2.02 2.49
CA THR A 107 2.36 3.23 1.70
C THR A 107 0.91 3.31 1.25
N ALA A 108 0.18 2.18 1.26
CA ALA A 108 -1.22 2.12 0.88
C ALA A 108 -2.12 3.01 1.76
N TYR A 109 -3.27 3.41 1.24
CA TYR A 109 -4.25 4.13 2.05
C TYR A 109 -4.82 3.24 3.15
N LYS A 110 -5.17 3.86 4.28
CA LYS A 110 -5.78 3.16 5.43
C LYS A 110 -7.03 2.38 5.04
N GLN A 111 -7.80 2.87 4.08
CA GLN A 111 -9.00 2.25 3.55
C GLN A 111 -8.72 0.83 2.99
N PHE A 112 -7.58 0.64 2.32
CA PHE A 112 -7.14 -0.68 1.85
C PHE A 112 -6.80 -1.59 3.03
N LEU A 113 -5.98 -1.10 3.96
CA LEU A 113 -5.58 -1.84 5.17
C LEU A 113 -6.76 -2.25 6.06
N GLU A 114 -7.84 -1.46 6.10
CA GLU A 114 -9.03 -1.74 6.91
C GLU A 114 -9.89 -2.88 6.39
N VAL A 115 -9.80 -3.20 5.10
CA VAL A 115 -10.58 -4.27 4.45
C VAL A 115 -9.73 -5.49 4.07
N SER A 116 -8.42 -5.39 4.27
CA SER A 116 -7.45 -6.48 4.18
C SER A 116 -7.07 -7.04 5.55
#